data_AF-A0A965A5Q5-F1
#
_entry.id   AF-A0A965A5Q5-F1
#
_cell.length_a   1.000
_cell.length_b   1.000
_cell.length_c   1.000
_cell.angle_alpha   90.00
_cell.angle_beta   90.00
_cell.angle_gamma   90.00
#
_symmetry.space_group_name_H-M   'P 1'
#
loop_
_entity.id
_entity.type
_entity.pdbx_description
1 polymer ?
#
loop_
_entity_poly.entity_id
_entity_poly.type
_entity_poly.pdbx_seq_one_letter_code
_entity_poly.pdbx_strand_id
1 'polypeptide(L)'
;MTPREKVKGESVEHARQVAVVTGAGRMRGIGRACALRLARDGFFVVVHGRSDSPASMTEKEREAGWRGAQSVADEVVSSGGGAAAIVGDLRDTSVIEALRSLVEQSGNLAALVNNAGTPGEANTYAAHETPAGLWSDTFHINVDTVYEMCRALVPLFQSSQCENKSLPATAPTTRRRRRSRL
;
A
#
# COMPACT_ATOMS: atom_id res chain seq x y z
N MET A 1 -36.62 -3.89 -45.83
CA MET A 1 -35.46 -4.25 -44.99
C MET A 1 -34.46 -3.10 -45.11
N THR A 2 -34.59 -2.11 -44.23
CA THR A 2 -33.77 -0.90 -44.22
C THR A 2 -32.43 -1.17 -43.51
N PRO A 3 -31.28 -0.68 -44.01
CA PRO A 3 -30.00 -0.88 -43.35
C PRO A 3 -29.96 -0.13 -42.00
N ARG A 4 -29.57 -0.83 -40.92
CA ARG A 4 -29.31 -0.21 -39.62
C ARG A 4 -28.08 0.69 -39.71
N GLU A 5 -28.25 1.96 -39.38
CA GLU A 5 -27.18 2.93 -39.22
C GLU A 5 -26.19 2.46 -38.14
N LYS A 6 -24.90 2.57 -38.45
CA LYS A 6 -23.82 2.33 -37.48
C LYS A 6 -23.80 3.50 -36.50
N VAL A 7 -24.26 3.26 -35.27
CA VAL A 7 -24.01 4.16 -34.14
C VAL A 7 -22.49 4.17 -33.90
N LYS A 8 -21.86 5.34 -34.09
CA LYS A 8 -20.48 5.58 -33.66
C LYS A 8 -20.46 5.40 -32.14
N GLY A 9 -19.77 4.35 -31.68
CA GLY A 9 -19.54 4.13 -30.25
C GLY A 9 -18.83 5.33 -29.67
N GLU A 10 -19.50 6.00 -28.73
CA GLU A 10 -18.86 6.91 -27.80
C GLU A 10 -17.75 6.13 -27.10
N SER A 11 -16.51 6.58 -27.23
CA SER A 11 -15.41 6.05 -26.43
C SER A 11 -15.70 6.43 -24.99
N VAL A 12 -16.30 5.51 -24.23
CA VAL A 12 -16.37 5.61 -22.78
C VAL A 12 -14.93 5.62 -22.31
N GLU A 13 -14.42 6.79 -21.96
CA GLU A 13 -13.16 6.94 -21.26
C GLU A 13 -13.33 6.17 -19.95
N HIS A 14 -12.80 4.95 -19.89
CA HIS A 14 -12.89 4.15 -18.68
C HIS A 14 -12.04 4.88 -17.65
N ALA A 15 -12.72 5.51 -16.70
CA ALA A 15 -12.06 6.26 -15.66
C ALA A 15 -11.02 5.36 -14.96
N ARG A 16 -9.77 5.80 -14.99
CA ARG A 16 -8.55 5.12 -14.52
C ARG A 16 -8.80 4.31 -13.24
N GLN A 17 -8.38 3.05 -13.24
CA GLN A 17 -8.43 2.19 -12.07
C GLN A 17 -7.25 2.48 -11.13
N VAL A 18 -7.55 2.66 -9.85
CA VAL A 18 -6.58 3.04 -8.81
C VAL A 18 -6.37 1.87 -7.86
N ALA A 19 -5.12 1.62 -7.52
CA ALA A 19 -4.73 0.66 -6.49
C ALA A 19 -3.92 1.35 -5.38
N VAL A 20 -4.31 1.16 -4.13
CA VAL A 20 -3.57 1.66 -2.96
C VAL A 20 -2.76 0.51 -2.37
N VAL A 21 -1.47 0.74 -2.10
CA VAL A 21 -0.62 -0.23 -1.40
C VAL A 21 0.01 0.43 -0.19
N THR A 22 -0.38 0.01 1.01
CA THR A 22 0.18 0.53 2.26
C THR A 22 1.47 -0.20 2.63
N GLY A 23 2.43 0.47 3.26
CA GLY A 23 3.68 -0.17 3.71
C GLY A 23 4.61 -0.62 2.59
N ALA A 24 4.53 0.01 1.42
CA ALA A 24 5.28 -0.35 0.22
C ALA A 24 6.69 0.27 0.14
N GLY A 25 7.14 0.97 1.18
CA GLY A 25 8.40 1.72 1.13
C GLY A 25 9.69 0.90 1.15
N ARG A 26 9.68 -0.40 1.46
CA ARG A 26 10.95 -1.18 1.59
C ARG A 26 11.42 -1.74 0.26
N MET A 27 12.73 -1.64 -0.02
CA MET A 27 13.31 -2.05 -1.30
C MET A 27 13.09 -3.54 -1.62
N ARG A 28 13.09 -4.39 -0.58
CA ARG A 28 12.83 -5.84 -0.68
C ARG A 28 11.49 -6.25 -0.08
N GLY A 29 10.57 -5.29 0.07
CA GLY A 29 9.28 -5.48 0.71
C GLY A 29 8.21 -6.07 -0.23
N ILE A 30 7.25 -6.77 0.36
CA ILE A 30 6.08 -7.32 -0.35
C ILE A 30 5.28 -6.18 -0.98
N GLY A 31 5.04 -5.08 -0.25
CA GLY A 31 4.32 -3.92 -0.77
C GLY A 31 4.93 -3.33 -2.05
N ARG A 32 6.27 -3.23 -2.16
CA ARG A 32 6.92 -2.81 -3.42
C ARG A 32 6.61 -3.78 -4.57
N ALA A 33 6.71 -5.09 -4.33
CA ALA A 33 6.41 -6.11 -5.33
C ALA A 33 4.94 -6.05 -5.79
N CYS A 34 4.01 -5.83 -4.85
CA CYS A 34 2.59 -5.61 -5.14
C CYS A 34 2.39 -4.35 -6.00
N ALA A 35 3.00 -3.22 -5.63
CA ALA A 35 2.89 -1.97 -6.36
C ALA A 35 3.38 -2.11 -7.81
N LEU A 36 4.55 -2.70 -8.02
CA LEU A 36 5.11 -2.94 -9.36
C LEU A 36 4.24 -3.90 -10.19
N ARG A 37 3.66 -4.92 -9.55
CA ARG A 37 2.74 -5.85 -10.25
C ARG A 37 1.44 -5.15 -10.66
N LEU A 38 0.81 -4.42 -9.76
CA LEU A 38 -0.41 -3.67 -10.05
C LEU A 38 -0.16 -2.63 -11.15
N ALA A 39 0.97 -1.94 -11.14
CA ALA A 39 1.33 -1.04 -12.22
C ALA A 39 1.42 -1.75 -13.58
N ARG A 40 2.01 -2.94 -13.63
CA ARG A 40 2.07 -3.77 -14.86
C ARG A 40 0.71 -4.25 -15.33
N ASP A 41 -0.22 -4.46 -14.40
CA ASP A 41 -1.60 -4.82 -14.70
C ASP A 41 -2.44 -3.60 -15.12
N GLY A 42 -1.84 -2.40 -15.21
CA GLY A 42 -2.46 -1.18 -15.75
C GLY A 42 -3.07 -0.23 -14.72
N PHE A 43 -2.92 -0.52 -13.42
CA PHE A 43 -3.44 0.35 -12.36
C PHE A 43 -2.58 1.60 -12.18
N PHE A 44 -3.24 2.71 -11.83
CA PHE A 44 -2.55 3.82 -11.20
C PHE A 44 -2.31 3.51 -9.73
N VAL A 45 -1.06 3.50 -9.29
CA VAL A 45 -0.70 2.99 -7.97
C VAL A 45 -0.42 4.13 -7.00
N VAL A 46 -1.25 4.22 -5.95
CA VAL A 46 -0.97 5.05 -4.78
C VAL A 46 -0.10 4.24 -3.82
N VAL A 47 1.17 4.63 -3.71
CA VAL A 47 2.18 3.96 -2.89
C VAL A 47 2.27 4.67 -1.55
N HIS A 48 1.95 3.97 -0.46
CA HIS A 48 2.13 4.49 0.88
C HIS A 48 3.31 3.83 1.61
N GLY A 49 4.07 4.62 2.37
CA GLY A 49 5.08 4.14 3.29
C GLY A 49 5.36 5.15 4.39
N ARG A 50 6.00 4.71 5.48
CA ARG A 50 6.46 5.64 6.53
C ARG A 50 7.68 6.40 6.07
N SER A 51 7.95 7.53 6.71
CA SER A 51 9.25 8.19 6.59
C SER A 51 10.34 7.25 7.10
N ASP A 52 11.30 6.93 6.25
CA ASP A 52 12.43 6.09 6.64
C ASP A 52 13.47 6.96 7.34
N SER A 53 13.72 6.69 8.62
CA SER A 53 14.91 7.22 9.27
C SER A 53 16.14 6.46 8.77
N PRO A 54 17.33 7.09 8.66
CA PRO A 54 18.56 6.40 8.25
C PRO A 54 18.86 5.15 9.09
N ALA A 55 18.51 5.18 10.38
CA ALA A 55 18.65 4.07 11.32
C ALA A 55 17.77 2.85 10.98
N SER A 56 16.64 3.08 10.31
CA SER A 56 15.72 2.01 9.91
C SER A 56 16.10 1.38 8.57
N MET A 57 16.97 2.00 7.78
CA MET A 57 17.35 1.52 6.45
C MET A 57 18.42 0.42 6.53
N THR A 58 18.40 -0.48 5.56
CA THR A 58 19.51 -1.43 5.34
C THR A 58 20.68 -0.73 4.64
N GLU A 59 21.87 -1.33 4.71
CA GLU A 59 23.05 -0.77 4.01
C GLU A 59 22.80 -0.62 2.52
N LYS A 60 22.20 -1.63 1.88
CA LYS A 60 21.84 -1.59 0.46
C LYS A 60 20.85 -0.50 0.11
N GLU A 61 19.92 -0.20 1.01
CA GLU A 61 18.97 0.90 0.81
C GLU A 61 19.67 2.26 0.88
N ARG A 62 20.65 2.42 1.78
CA ARG A 62 21.48 3.64 1.86
C ARG A 62 22.37 3.81 0.64
N GLU A 63 23.10 2.76 0.25
CA GLU A 63 23.98 2.75 -0.93
C GLU A 63 23.23 3.12 -2.22
N ALA A 64 21.99 2.66 -2.35
CA ALA A 64 21.14 2.95 -3.51
C ALA A 64 20.43 4.32 -3.44
N GLY A 65 20.57 5.08 -2.35
CA GLY A 65 19.84 6.33 -2.14
C GLY A 65 18.33 6.14 -2.09
N TRP A 66 17.86 5.02 -1.52
CA TRP A 66 16.45 4.65 -1.48
C TRP A 66 15.63 5.65 -0.65
N ARG A 67 14.48 6.09 -1.15
CA ARG A 67 13.60 7.12 -0.54
C ARG A 67 12.24 6.57 -0.13
N GLY A 68 12.19 5.29 0.25
CA GLY A 68 10.95 4.68 0.71
C GLY A 68 9.89 4.57 -0.38
N ALA A 69 8.67 5.02 -0.08
CA ALA A 69 7.55 5.00 -1.01
C ALA A 69 7.80 5.80 -2.29
N GLN A 70 8.58 6.89 -2.21
CA GLN A 70 8.89 7.71 -3.37
C GLN A 70 9.70 6.93 -4.41
N SER A 71 10.73 6.17 -3.99
CA SER A 71 11.51 5.36 -4.93
C SER A 71 10.66 4.30 -5.63
N VAL A 72 9.65 3.74 -4.97
CA VAL A 72 8.73 2.79 -5.62
C VAL A 72 7.82 3.48 -6.62
N ALA A 73 7.30 4.66 -6.30
CA ALA A 73 6.51 5.44 -7.27
C ALA A 73 7.35 5.83 -8.49
N ASP A 74 8.60 6.28 -8.27
CA ASP A 74 9.53 6.63 -9.34
C ASP A 74 9.84 5.40 -10.23
N GLU A 75 10.02 4.21 -9.64
CA GLU A 75 10.19 2.97 -10.40
C GLU A 75 8.98 2.63 -11.27
N VAL A 76 7.76 2.76 -10.72
CA VAL A 76 6.52 2.56 -11.48
C VAL A 76 6.46 3.51 -12.67
N VAL A 77 6.73 4.81 -12.45
CA VAL A 77 6.72 5.83 -13.50
C VAL A 77 7.80 5.56 -14.55
N SER A 78 9.02 5.22 -14.13
CA SER A 78 10.12 4.88 -15.04
C SER A 78 9.84 3.63 -15.90
N SER A 79 8.93 2.76 -15.43
CA SER A 79 8.47 1.57 -16.17
C SER A 79 7.28 1.86 -17.09
N GLY A 80 6.85 3.12 -17.22
CA GLY A 80 5.72 3.54 -18.06
C GLY A 80 4.35 3.45 -17.38
N GLY A 81 4.30 3.15 -16.08
CA GLY A 81 3.07 3.15 -15.29
C GLY A 81 2.74 4.51 -14.68
N GLY A 82 1.60 4.61 -14.01
CA GLY A 82 1.22 5.78 -13.22
C GLY A 82 1.30 5.50 -11.72
N ALA A 83 1.94 6.39 -10.95
CA ALA A 83 1.95 6.28 -9.51
C ALA A 83 2.07 7.64 -8.82
N ALA A 84 1.66 7.67 -7.55
CA ALA A 84 1.90 8.77 -6.61
C ALA A 84 2.28 8.19 -5.25
N ALA A 85 3.12 8.90 -4.51
CA ALA A 85 3.56 8.47 -3.18
C ALA A 85 2.93 9.33 -2.07
N ILE A 86 2.54 8.68 -0.98
CA ILE A 86 2.22 9.34 0.30
C ILE A 86 3.15 8.79 1.36
N VAL A 87 3.80 9.71 2.08
CA VAL A 87 4.71 9.38 3.18
C VAL A 87 4.06 9.82 4.49
N GLY A 88 3.89 8.88 5.42
CA GLY A 88 3.27 9.18 6.71
C GLY A 88 3.11 7.95 7.60
N ASP A 89 2.73 8.17 8.84
CA ASP A 89 2.34 7.09 9.76
C ASP A 89 0.83 6.92 9.72
N LEU A 90 0.33 5.70 9.48
CA LEU A 90 -1.12 5.46 9.42
C LEU A 90 -1.83 5.61 10.76
N ARG A 91 -1.09 5.70 11.87
CA ARG A 91 -1.65 6.07 13.18
C ARG A 91 -2.08 7.53 13.25
N ASP A 92 -1.63 8.35 12.29
CA ASP A 92 -2.08 9.71 12.10
C ASP A 92 -3.21 9.73 11.06
N THR A 93 -4.42 10.08 11.51
CA THR A 93 -5.62 10.12 10.67
C THR A 93 -5.49 11.07 9.49
N SER A 94 -4.65 12.12 9.58
CA SER A 94 -4.41 13.04 8.47
C SER A 94 -3.75 12.35 7.26
N VAL A 95 -2.94 11.31 7.49
CA VAL A 95 -2.31 10.50 6.43
C VAL A 95 -3.36 9.67 5.70
N ILE A 96 -4.34 9.14 6.43
CA ILE A 96 -5.45 8.38 5.86
C ILE A 96 -6.35 9.29 5.00
N GLU A 97 -6.66 10.50 5.49
CA GLU A 97 -7.43 11.48 4.72
C GLU A 97 -6.70 11.97 3.47
N ALA A 98 -5.37 12.14 3.55
CA ALA A 98 -4.54 12.46 2.39
C ALA A 98 -4.56 11.33 1.35
N LEU A 99 -4.47 10.07 1.80
CA LEU A 99 -4.60 8.91 0.92
C LEU A 99 -5.96 8.86 0.23
N ARG A 100 -7.04 9.05 1.00
CA ARG A 100 -8.40 9.09 0.48
C ARG A 100 -8.57 10.19 -0.58
N SER A 101 -8.13 11.40 -0.26
CA SER A 101 -8.21 12.56 -1.15
C SER A 101 -7.44 12.32 -2.46
N LEU A 102 -6.25 11.72 -2.37
CA LEU A 102 -5.46 11.37 -3.55
C LEU A 102 -6.15 10.32 -4.43
N VAL A 103 -6.78 9.31 -3.82
CA VAL A 103 -7.54 8.28 -4.55
C VAL A 103 -8.73 8.91 -5.28
N GLU A 104 -9.52 9.75 -4.59
CA GLU A 104 -10.67 10.46 -5.18
C GLU A 104 -10.25 11.31 -6.39
N GLN A 105 -9.08 11.96 -6.35
CA GLN A 105 -8.53 12.73 -7.46
C GLN A 105 -7.94 11.87 -8.59
N SER A 106 -7.57 10.61 -8.29
CA SER A 106 -6.84 9.75 -9.22
C SER A 106 -7.74 8.85 -10.07
N GLY A 107 -8.96 8.54 -9.60
CA GLY A 107 -9.93 7.74 -10.35
C GLY A 107 -10.72 6.76 -9.50
N ASN A 108 -11.07 5.61 -10.08
CA ASN A 108 -11.90 4.60 -9.44
C ASN A 108 -11.05 3.64 -8.60
N LEU A 109 -11.28 3.58 -7.30
CA LEU A 109 -10.61 2.61 -6.44
C LEU A 109 -11.01 1.18 -6.82
N ALA A 110 -10.01 0.36 -7.15
CA ALA A 110 -10.17 -1.03 -7.59
C ALA A 110 -9.43 -2.01 -6.67
N ALA A 111 -8.37 -1.57 -6.00
CA ALA A 111 -7.63 -2.41 -5.06
C ALA A 111 -7.12 -1.61 -3.85
N LEU A 112 -7.21 -2.20 -2.66
CA LEU A 112 -6.59 -1.71 -1.44
C LEU A 112 -5.81 -2.86 -0.81
N VAL A 113 -4.49 -2.78 -0.91
CA VAL A 113 -3.56 -3.74 -0.31
C VAL A 113 -3.14 -3.22 1.05
N ASN A 114 -3.75 -3.78 2.10
CA ASN A 114 -3.39 -3.52 3.49
C ASN A 114 -2.12 -4.31 3.84
N ASN A 115 -0.96 -3.74 3.50
CA ASN A 115 0.35 -4.34 3.71
C ASN A 115 1.20 -3.63 4.78
N ALA A 116 0.83 -2.41 5.20
CA ALA A 116 1.49 -1.76 6.33
C ALA A 116 1.39 -2.64 7.59
N GLY A 117 2.52 -2.85 8.24
CA GLY A 117 2.60 -3.62 9.45
C GLY A 117 4.00 -3.67 10.03
N THR A 118 4.09 -4.01 11.31
CA THR A 118 5.34 -4.25 12.02
C THR A 118 5.32 -5.65 12.61
N PRO A 119 6.45 -6.37 12.61
CA PRO A 119 6.56 -7.55 13.46
C PRO A 119 6.73 -7.18 14.94
N GLY A 120 6.79 -5.89 15.29
CA GLY A 120 7.14 -5.43 16.62
C GLY A 120 8.54 -5.94 16.97
N GLU A 121 8.68 -6.43 18.19
CA GLU A 121 9.87 -7.18 18.62
C GLU A 121 9.63 -8.69 18.60
N ALA A 122 9.06 -9.19 17.49
CA ALA A 122 8.79 -10.61 17.33
C ALA A 122 10.03 -11.47 17.65
N ASN A 123 9.83 -12.45 18.53
CA ASN A 123 10.86 -13.37 19.07
C ASN A 123 11.84 -12.74 20.08
N THR A 124 11.64 -11.50 20.52
CA THR A 124 12.42 -10.91 21.63
C THR A 124 11.90 -11.37 22.98
N TYR A 125 10.58 -11.35 23.18
CA TYR A 125 9.89 -11.71 24.43
C TYR A 125 9.11 -13.01 24.28
N ALA A 126 8.98 -13.80 25.35
CA ALA A 126 7.88 -14.75 25.45
C ALA A 126 6.55 -14.00 25.59
N ALA A 127 5.43 -14.65 25.27
CA ALA A 127 4.11 -14.00 25.27
C ALA A 127 3.76 -13.35 26.63
N HIS A 128 4.09 -14.01 27.74
CA HIS A 128 3.83 -13.50 29.09
C HIS A 128 4.78 -12.39 29.57
N GLU A 129 5.87 -12.15 28.84
CA GLU A 129 6.87 -11.12 29.15
C GLU A 129 6.72 -9.89 28.24
N THR A 130 5.81 -9.94 27.26
CA THR A 130 5.65 -8.89 26.27
C THR A 130 5.11 -7.63 26.96
N PRO A 131 5.84 -6.49 26.87
CA PRO A 131 5.34 -5.25 27.43
C PRO A 131 4.01 -4.84 26.82
N ALA A 132 3.06 -4.41 27.65
CA ALA A 132 1.72 -4.03 27.20
C ALA A 132 1.76 -2.93 26.12
N GLY A 133 2.67 -1.95 26.26
CA GLY A 133 2.86 -0.89 25.25
C GLY A 133 3.30 -1.43 23.88
N LEU A 134 4.22 -2.39 23.86
CA LEU A 134 4.68 -3.02 22.61
C LEU A 134 3.53 -3.80 21.93
N TRP A 135 2.71 -4.49 22.72
CA TRP A 135 1.53 -5.19 22.22
C TRP A 135 0.52 -4.21 21.62
N SER A 136 0.16 -3.16 22.37
CA SER A 136 -0.76 -2.12 21.92
C SER A 136 -0.28 -1.44 20.64
N ASP A 137 1.01 -1.08 20.55
CA ASP A 137 1.59 -0.48 19.35
C ASP A 137 1.51 -1.41 18.13
N THR A 138 1.76 -2.71 18.34
CA THR A 138 1.69 -3.72 17.29
C THR A 138 0.26 -3.91 16.81
N PHE A 139 -0.72 -3.91 17.71
CA PHE A 139 -2.15 -3.99 17.38
C PHE A 139 -2.63 -2.74 16.66
N HIS A 140 -2.24 -1.56 17.13
CA HIS A 140 -2.60 -0.30 16.50
C HIS A 140 -2.18 -0.31 15.03
N ILE A 141 -0.92 -0.60 14.73
CA ILE A 141 -0.47 -0.63 13.33
C ILE A 141 -1.01 -1.81 12.52
N ASN A 142 -1.08 -3.03 13.06
CA ASN A 142 -1.44 -4.20 12.26
C ASN A 142 -2.96 -4.45 12.14
N VAL A 143 -3.77 -3.88 13.05
CA VAL A 143 -5.21 -4.12 13.15
C VAL A 143 -5.99 -2.81 13.01
N ASP A 144 -5.74 -1.84 13.88
CA ASP A 144 -6.55 -0.63 13.92
C ASP A 144 -6.38 0.18 12.63
N THR A 145 -5.15 0.35 12.12
CA THR A 145 -4.95 1.07 10.84
C THR A 145 -5.59 0.35 9.65
N VAL A 146 -5.69 -0.98 9.67
CA VAL A 146 -6.40 -1.74 8.63
C VAL A 146 -7.89 -1.43 8.67
N TYR A 147 -8.47 -1.40 9.86
CA TYR A 147 -9.86 -0.98 10.06
C TYR A 147 -10.07 0.46 9.59
N GLU A 148 -9.21 1.39 9.97
CA GLU A 148 -9.33 2.81 9.61
C GLU A 148 -9.20 3.05 8.11
N MET A 149 -8.25 2.39 7.45
CA MET A 149 -8.10 2.41 5.99
C MET A 149 -9.36 1.88 5.30
N CYS A 150 -9.91 0.76 5.78
CA CYS A 150 -11.18 0.23 5.26
C CYS A 150 -12.34 1.21 5.52
N ARG A 151 -12.46 1.78 6.72
CA ARG A 151 -13.51 2.75 7.06
C ARG A 151 -13.47 3.97 6.13
N ALA A 152 -12.27 4.45 5.78
CA ALA A 152 -12.09 5.59 4.90
C ALA A 152 -12.28 5.28 3.41
N LEU A 153 -11.80 4.12 2.92
CA LEU A 153 -11.72 3.82 1.49
C LEU A 153 -12.80 2.87 0.97
N VAL A 154 -13.46 2.06 1.83
CA VAL A 154 -14.58 1.20 1.40
C VAL A 154 -15.74 1.99 0.79
N PRO A 155 -16.11 3.19 1.26
CA PRO A 155 -17.09 4.02 0.55
C PRO A 155 -16.71 4.31 -0.91
N LEU A 156 -15.42 4.48 -1.22
CA LEU A 156 -14.94 4.66 -2.60
C LEU A 156 -15.06 3.38 -3.44
N PHE A 157 -14.93 2.20 -2.82
CA PHE A 157 -15.23 0.95 -3.50
C PHE A 157 -16.72 0.85 -3.86
N GLN A 158 -17.63 1.33 -3.00
CA GLN A 158 -19.06 1.26 -3.26
C GLN A 158 -19.47 2.14 -4.45
N SER A 159 -18.86 3.32 -4.60
CA SER A 159 -19.10 4.23 -5.72
C SER A 159 -18.25 3.94 -6.98
N SER A 160 -17.20 3.12 -6.85
CA SER A 160 -16.30 2.77 -7.96
C SER A 160 -17.00 2.00 -9.09
N GLN A 161 -16.67 2.37 -10.32
CA GLN A 161 -17.16 1.73 -11.55
C GLN A 161 -16.36 0.50 -11.98
N CYS A 162 -15.37 0.06 -11.18
CA CYS A 162 -14.58 -1.11 -11.50
C CYS A 162 -15.41 -2.40 -11.39
N GLU A 163 -15.32 -3.27 -12.39
CA GLU A 163 -15.98 -4.59 -12.38
C GLU A 163 -15.47 -5.46 -11.24
N ASN A 164 -14.15 -5.52 -11.07
CA ASN A 164 -13.50 -6.27 -10.01
C ASN A 164 -12.91 -5.33 -8.95
N LYS A 165 -13.17 -5.63 -7.67
CA LYS A 165 -12.74 -4.86 -6.50
C LYS A 165 -12.05 -5.80 -5.51
N SER A 166 -10.88 -5.43 -5.01
CA SER A 166 -10.07 -6.31 -4.14
C SER A 166 -9.54 -5.60 -2.89
N LEU A 167 -9.57 -6.30 -1.76
CA LEU A 167 -9.17 -5.80 -0.44
C LEU A 167 -8.23 -6.79 0.29
N PRO A 168 -7.08 -7.19 -0.30
CA PRO A 168 -6.18 -8.12 0.37
C PRO A 168 -5.47 -7.46 1.57
N ALA A 169 -5.32 -8.23 2.64
CA ALA A 169 -4.46 -7.88 3.77
C ALA A 169 -3.29 -8.87 3.83
N THR A 170 -2.08 -8.37 4.06
CA THR A 170 -0.88 -9.20 4.18
C THR A 170 -0.28 -9.05 5.57
N ALA A 171 0.07 -10.16 6.23
CA ALA A 171 0.73 -10.12 7.52
C ALA A 171 2.27 -10.08 7.35
N PRO A 172 2.99 -9.24 8.11
CA PRO A 172 4.45 -9.27 8.13
C PRO A 172 4.93 -10.62 8.69
N THR A 173 5.81 -11.30 7.97
CA THR A 173 6.44 -12.54 8.45
C THR A 173 7.88 -12.23 8.87
N THR A 174 8.25 -12.60 10.10
CA THR A 174 9.66 -12.56 10.53
C THR A 174 10.31 -13.91 10.33
N ARG A 175 11.51 -13.91 9.74
CA ARG A 175 12.39 -15.06 9.75
C ARG A 175 13.06 -15.12 11.12
N ARG A 176 12.82 -16.20 11.87
CA ARG A 176 13.51 -16.46 13.15
C ARG A 176 15.03 -16.45 12.90
N ARG A 177 15.76 -15.45 13.42
CA ARG A 177 17.23 -15.48 13.41
C ARG A 177 17.64 -16.63 14.32
N ARG A 178 18.42 -17.60 13.81
CA ARG A 178 19.04 -18.63 14.65
C ARG A 178 19.90 -17.91 15.69
N ARG A 179 19.51 -17.92 16.97
CA ARG A 179 20.43 -17.60 18.05
C ARG A 179 21.47 -18.73 18.06
N SER A 180 22.75 -18.40 17.89
CA SER A 180 23.82 -19.31 18.32
C SER A 180 23.60 -19.52 19.81
N ARG A 181 23.32 -20.76 20.22
CA ARG A 181 23.34 -21.10 21.64
C ARG A 181 24.79 -20.91 22.10
N LEU A 182 25.00 -20.06 23.10
CA LEU A 182 26.17 -20.13 23.97
C LEU A 182 26.05 -21.37 24.84
#